data_AF-A0A556REY6-F1
#
_entry.id   AF-A0A556REY6-F1
#
_cell.length_a   1.000
_cell.length_b   1.000
_cell.length_c   1.000
_cell.angle_alpha   90.00
_cell.angle_beta   90.00
_cell.angle_gamma   90.00
#
_symmetry.space_group_name_H-M   'P 1'
#
loop_
_entity.id
_entity.type
_entity.pdbx_description
1 polymer ?
#
loop_
_entity_poly.entity_id
_entity_poly.type
_entity_poly.pdbx_seq_one_letter_code
_entity_poly.pdbx_strand_id
1 'polypeptide(L)'
;MTEEKGDPKVGDSARTLGVRPNRDIPVDTNGNVHPNTGGVSVSPSPQDLPPHRKPIEFGGTGKDPVWKLDVADLGNDLQHVPDKPGHGTIQPKQSMPLSKYQTALANLKSKWIKC
;
A
#
# COMPACT_ATOMS: atom_id res chain seq x y z
N MET A 1 2.64 -7.65 3.74
CA MET A 1 1.16 -7.77 3.85
C MET A 1 0.81 -9.23 4.08
N THR A 2 -0.24 -9.56 4.83
CA THR A 2 -0.72 -10.94 4.97
C THR A 2 -1.15 -11.51 3.63
N GLU A 3 -1.04 -12.83 3.50
CA GLU A 3 -1.42 -13.56 2.30
C GLU A 3 -2.84 -14.12 2.38
N GLU A 4 -3.51 -14.19 1.24
CA GLU A 4 -4.76 -14.91 1.04
C GLU A 4 -4.77 -15.55 -0.35
N LYS A 5 -4.75 -16.88 -0.39
CA LYS A 5 -4.80 -17.69 -1.63
C LYS A 5 -3.70 -17.36 -2.66
N GLY A 6 -2.47 -17.09 -2.19
CA GLY A 6 -1.33 -16.80 -3.06
C GLY A 6 -1.08 -15.31 -3.34
N ASP A 7 -2.02 -14.45 -2.95
CA ASP A 7 -1.97 -13.01 -3.21
C ASP A 7 -1.94 -12.20 -1.89
N PRO A 8 -1.62 -10.89 -1.92
CA PRO A 8 -1.87 -10.04 -0.77
C PRO A 8 -3.36 -10.04 -0.40
N LYS A 9 -3.64 -10.21 0.89
CA LYS A 9 -5.00 -10.10 1.43
C LYS A 9 -5.47 -8.65 1.34
N VAL A 10 -6.59 -8.40 0.67
CA VAL A 10 -7.23 -7.09 0.59
C VAL A 10 -7.92 -6.77 1.93
N GLY A 11 -7.85 -5.51 2.34
CA GLY A 11 -8.51 -5.03 3.56
C GLY A 11 -7.89 -3.75 4.11
N ASP A 12 -8.52 -3.19 5.13
CA ASP A 12 -8.21 -1.90 5.74
C ASP A 12 -7.40 -2.01 7.04
N SER A 13 -6.56 -3.03 7.17
CA SER A 13 -5.67 -3.21 8.33
C SER A 13 -4.25 -2.74 8.02
N ALA A 14 -3.45 -2.58 9.07
CA ALA A 14 -2.02 -2.29 8.93
C ALA A 14 -1.24 -3.38 8.17
N ARG A 15 -1.83 -4.55 7.92
CA ARG A 15 -1.19 -5.74 7.36
C ARG A 15 -1.80 -6.18 6.04
N THR A 16 -2.82 -5.50 5.51
CA THR A 16 -3.54 -5.90 4.29
C THR A 16 -3.33 -4.87 3.17
N LEU A 17 -3.71 -5.23 1.94
CA LEU A 17 -3.72 -4.34 0.79
C LEU A 17 -4.95 -3.43 0.85
N GLY A 18 -4.74 -2.21 1.30
CA GLY A 18 -5.76 -1.18 1.52
C GLY A 18 -5.26 -0.13 2.50
N VAL A 19 -6.08 0.88 2.75
CA VAL A 19 -5.77 1.95 3.72
C VAL A 19 -6.70 1.90 4.94
N ARG A 20 -6.22 2.39 6.08
CA ARG A 20 -7.05 2.71 7.24
C ARG A 20 -7.53 4.16 7.13
N PRO A 21 -8.86 4.39 7.02
CA PRO A 21 -9.42 5.73 7.02
C PRO A 21 -8.99 6.52 8.26
N ASN A 22 -8.62 7.79 8.07
CA ASN A 22 -8.16 8.73 9.13
C ASN A 22 -6.91 8.30 9.90
N ARG A 23 -6.17 7.31 9.39
CA ARG A 23 -4.87 6.90 9.95
C ARG A 23 -3.78 6.85 8.88
N ASP A 24 -4.07 6.19 7.76
CA ASP A 24 -3.14 6.12 6.63
C ASP A 24 -3.40 7.26 5.63
N ILE A 25 -4.66 7.70 5.53
CA ILE A 25 -5.10 8.82 4.70
C ILE A 25 -6.33 9.51 5.36
N PRO A 26 -6.38 10.84 5.44
CA PRO A 26 -7.57 11.58 5.89
C PRO A 26 -8.76 11.37 4.95
N VAL A 27 -9.96 11.30 5.52
CA VAL A 27 -11.21 11.30 4.77
C VAL A 27 -11.95 12.61 5.08
N ASP A 28 -12.32 13.36 4.05
CA ASP A 28 -13.04 14.62 4.21
C ASP A 28 -14.50 14.41 4.66
N THR A 29 -15.21 15.50 4.93
CA THR A 29 -16.62 15.47 5.34
C THR A 29 -17.57 14.91 4.28
N ASN A 30 -17.12 14.82 3.02
CA ASN A 30 -17.87 14.27 1.90
C ASN A 30 -17.52 12.79 1.62
N GLY A 31 -16.65 12.17 2.43
CA GLY A 31 -16.22 10.79 2.23
C GLY A 31 -15.12 10.60 1.18
N ASN A 32 -14.44 11.68 0.78
CA ASN A 32 -13.37 11.65 -0.20
C ASN A 32 -11.98 11.60 0.43
N VAL A 33 -11.04 11.05 -0.33
CA VAL A 33 -9.61 11.10 -0.07
C VAL A 33 -8.92 11.97 -1.11
N HIS A 34 -7.77 12.55 -0.75
CA HIS A 34 -7.07 13.53 -1.59
C HIS A 34 -5.62 13.13 -1.87
N PRO A 35 -5.06 13.50 -3.04
CA PRO A 35 -3.63 13.34 -3.33
C PRO A 35 -2.76 14.06 -2.31
N ASN A 36 -1.54 13.58 -2.12
CA ASN A 36 -0.51 14.14 -1.24
C ASN A 36 -0.91 14.23 0.24
N THR A 37 -1.83 13.39 0.70
CA THR A 37 -2.29 13.37 2.10
C THR A 37 -2.03 12.06 2.84
N GLY A 38 -1.35 11.11 2.20
CA GLY A 38 -1.05 9.79 2.75
C GLY A 38 -1.53 8.66 1.83
N GLY A 39 -1.42 7.43 2.29
CA GLY A 39 -1.78 6.25 1.51
C GLY A 39 -1.14 4.96 2.02
N VAL A 40 -1.03 3.96 1.16
CA VAL A 40 -0.38 2.69 1.49
C VAL A 40 1.13 2.89 1.48
N SER A 41 1.79 2.80 2.63
CA SER A 41 3.25 2.85 2.73
C SER A 41 3.92 1.73 1.92
N VAL A 42 4.93 2.11 1.14
CA VAL A 42 5.78 1.23 0.34
C VAL A 42 7.24 1.65 0.47
N SER A 43 8.14 0.76 0.11
CA SER A 43 9.58 1.00 0.05
C SER A 43 10.13 0.53 -1.29
N PRO A 44 11.16 1.19 -1.85
CA PRO A 44 11.76 0.79 -3.12
C PRO A 44 12.53 -0.54 -3.01
N SER A 45 12.89 -0.96 -1.79
CA SER A 45 13.60 -2.21 -1.53
C SER A 45 13.11 -2.89 -0.25
N PRO A 46 13.11 -4.24 -0.19
CA PRO A 46 12.85 -4.97 1.06
C PRO A 46 13.77 -4.56 2.21
N GLN A 47 15.01 -4.13 1.92
CA GLN A 47 15.98 -3.75 2.95
C GLN A 47 15.57 -2.49 3.72
N ASP A 48 14.83 -1.58 3.07
CA ASP A 48 14.35 -0.32 3.66
C ASP A 48 13.12 -0.50 4.57
N LEU A 49 12.54 -1.71 4.58
CA LEU A 49 11.39 -2.00 5.43
C LEU A 49 11.79 -2.01 6.92
N PRO A 50 10.94 -1.47 7.81
CA PRO A 50 11.15 -1.59 9.25
C PRO A 50 11.32 -3.05 9.69
N PRO A 51 12.17 -3.35 10.69
CA PRO A 51 12.46 -4.73 11.09
C PRO A 51 11.22 -5.59 11.39
N HIS A 52 10.17 -5.00 11.98
CA HIS A 52 8.93 -5.71 12.31
C HIS A 52 7.98 -5.94 11.10
N ARG A 53 8.27 -5.32 9.95
CA ARG A 53 7.54 -5.49 8.67
C ARG A 53 8.27 -6.36 7.66
N LYS A 54 9.54 -6.65 7.95
CA LYS A 54 10.44 -7.42 7.12
C LYS A 54 10.58 -8.84 7.68
N PRO A 55 10.36 -9.92 6.91
CA PRO A 55 10.51 -11.28 7.41
C PRO A 55 11.98 -11.68 7.59
N ILE A 56 12.20 -12.83 8.25
CA ILE A 56 13.52 -13.30 8.66
C ILE A 56 14.48 -13.53 7.48
N GLU A 57 13.96 -13.96 6.33
CA GLU A 57 14.73 -14.14 5.08
C GLU A 57 15.34 -12.83 4.55
N PHE A 58 14.78 -11.67 4.92
CA PHE A 58 15.32 -10.35 4.63
C PHE A 58 15.99 -9.70 5.86
N GLY A 59 16.30 -10.48 6.90
CA GLY A 59 16.97 -10.01 8.12
C GLY A 59 16.09 -9.19 9.05
N GLY A 60 14.77 -9.43 9.06
CA GLY A 60 13.83 -8.80 9.99
C GLY A 60 13.20 -9.76 11.00
N THR A 61 12.10 -9.33 11.60
CA THR A 61 11.33 -10.03 12.66
C THR A 61 9.84 -10.15 12.33
N GLY A 62 9.42 -9.61 11.19
CA GLY A 62 8.06 -9.71 10.69
C GLY A 62 7.70 -11.15 10.32
N LYS A 63 6.39 -11.43 10.36
CA LYS A 63 5.83 -12.73 9.97
C LYS A 63 5.11 -12.71 8.61
N ASP A 64 4.97 -11.52 8.03
CA ASP A 64 4.27 -11.34 6.76
C ASP A 64 5.27 -11.40 5.60
N PRO A 65 4.86 -11.94 4.45
CA PRO A 65 5.67 -11.85 3.24
C PRO A 65 5.85 -10.39 2.78
N VAL A 66 6.96 -10.18 2.07
CA VAL A 66 7.19 -8.97 1.28
C VAL A 66 6.59 -9.18 -0.10
N TRP A 67 5.94 -8.14 -0.59
CA TRP A 67 5.36 -8.10 -1.93
C TRP A 67 5.99 -6.94 -2.69
N LYS A 68 6.23 -7.15 -3.99
CA LYS A 68 6.68 -6.13 -4.92
C LYS A 68 5.64 -5.90 -6.00
N LEU A 69 5.62 -4.68 -6.52
CA LEU A 69 4.75 -4.21 -7.59
C LEU A 69 5.59 -3.31 -8.49
N ASP A 70 5.37 -3.35 -9.80
CA ASP A 70 5.91 -2.33 -10.70
C ASP A 70 5.02 -1.08 -10.64
N VAL A 71 5.62 0.10 -10.48
CA VAL A 71 4.87 1.38 -10.46
C VAL A 71 4.09 1.62 -11.77
N ALA A 72 4.49 0.99 -12.87
CA ALA A 72 3.76 1.01 -14.13
C ALA A 72 2.38 0.32 -14.04
N ASP A 73 2.18 -0.61 -13.10
CA ASP A 73 0.90 -1.31 -12.89
C ASP A 73 -0.14 -0.49 -12.10
N LEU A 74 0.21 0.70 -11.58
CA LEU A 74 -0.68 1.53 -10.75
C LEU A 74 -1.91 2.07 -11.51
N GLY A 75 -1.87 2.08 -12.84
CA GLY A 75 -2.96 2.57 -13.67
C GLY A 75 -3.23 4.07 -13.52
N ASN A 76 -4.48 4.48 -13.73
CA ASN A 76 -4.84 5.90 -13.85
C ASN A 76 -5.34 6.54 -12.54
N ASP A 77 -5.81 5.74 -11.59
CA ASP A 77 -6.41 6.25 -10.35
C ASP A 77 -5.37 6.42 -9.22
N LEU A 78 -4.22 5.77 -9.34
CA LEU A 78 -3.20 5.71 -8.30
C LEU A 78 -1.89 6.33 -8.76
N GLN A 79 -1.07 6.76 -7.81
CA GLN A 79 0.28 7.23 -8.03
C GLN A 79 1.20 6.81 -6.90
N HIS A 80 2.48 6.60 -7.20
CA HIS A 80 3.51 6.46 -6.19
C HIS A 80 4.08 7.84 -5.85
N VAL A 81 4.08 8.19 -4.57
CA VAL A 81 4.61 9.45 -4.04
C VAL A 81 5.72 9.13 -3.03
N PRO A 82 7.00 9.26 -3.44
CA PRO A 82 8.13 9.20 -2.51
C PRO A 82 8.09 10.39 -1.53
N ASP A 83 8.43 10.16 -0.27
CA ASP A 83 8.48 11.23 0.75
C ASP A 83 9.87 11.39 1.40
N LYS A 84 10.64 10.31 1.52
CA LYS A 84 12.03 10.29 2.00
C LYS A 84 12.79 9.09 1.44
N PRO A 85 14.13 9.05 1.51
CA PRO A 85 14.89 7.88 1.08
C PRO A 85 14.37 6.59 1.75
N GLY A 86 14.11 5.56 0.93
CA GLY A 86 13.63 4.26 1.40
C GLY A 86 12.12 4.20 1.74
N HIS A 87 11.36 5.27 1.54
CA HIS A 87 9.92 5.29 1.83
C HIS A 87 9.12 6.11 0.82
N GLY A 88 7.91 5.64 0.55
CA GLY A 88 6.92 6.33 -0.25
C GLY A 88 5.54 5.77 0.04
N THR A 89 4.55 6.27 -0.68
CA THR A 89 3.16 5.85 -0.53
C THR A 89 2.48 5.68 -1.87
N ILE A 90 1.61 4.67 -1.98
CA ILE A 90 0.64 4.58 -3.08
C ILE A 90 -0.57 5.41 -2.67
N GLN A 91 -0.84 6.49 -3.40
CA GLN A 91 -1.86 7.49 -3.10
C GLN A 91 -2.91 7.59 -4.22
N PRO A 92 -4.10 8.16 -3.97
CA PRO A 92 -4.98 8.57 -5.05
C PRO A 92 -4.29 9.64 -5.93
N LYS A 93 -4.47 9.54 -7.25
CA LYS A 93 -3.95 10.52 -8.23
C LYS A 93 -4.79 11.80 -8.30
N GLN A 94 -6.06 11.70 -7.94
CA GLN A 94 -7.02 12.80 -7.86
C GLN A 94 -7.98 12.57 -6.69
N SER A 95 -8.66 13.62 -6.23
CA SER A 95 -9.68 13.48 -5.19
C SER A 95 -10.76 12.48 -5.62
N MET A 96 -11.09 11.53 -4.76
CA MET A 96 -12.09 10.50 -5.08
C MET A 96 -12.74 9.93 -3.81
N PRO A 97 -13.92 9.28 -3.91
CA PRO A 97 -14.51 8.58 -2.79
C PRO A 97 -13.54 7.53 -2.21
N LEU A 98 -13.51 7.41 -0.87
CA LEU A 98 -12.70 6.39 -0.19
C LEU A 98 -12.95 4.98 -0.77
N SER A 99 -14.21 4.66 -1.07
CA SER A 99 -14.59 3.37 -1.67
C SER A 99 -13.91 3.14 -3.01
N LYS A 100 -13.86 4.15 -3.89
CA LYS A 100 -13.16 4.06 -5.18
C LYS A 100 -11.66 3.85 -4.98
N TYR A 101 -11.05 4.56 -4.04
CA TYR A 101 -9.63 4.37 -3.72
C TYR A 101 -9.33 2.96 -3.20
N GLN A 102 -10.14 2.43 -2.27
CA GLN A 102 -10.01 1.04 -1.79
C GLN A 102 -10.18 0.02 -2.93
N THR A 103 -11.15 0.22 -3.83
CA THR A 103 -11.32 -0.63 -5.02
C THR A 103 -10.11 -0.55 -5.95
N ALA A 104 -9.56 0.65 -6.18
CA ALA A 104 -8.37 0.80 -7.00
C ALA A 104 -7.16 0.06 -6.40
N LEU A 105 -6.96 0.13 -5.08
CA LEU A 105 -5.93 -0.65 -4.39
C LEU A 105 -6.18 -2.15 -4.49
N ALA A 106 -7.42 -2.60 -4.28
CA ALA A 106 -7.80 -4.01 -4.38
C ALA A 106 -7.58 -4.57 -5.79
N ASN A 107 -7.78 -3.76 -6.84
CA ASN A 107 -7.55 -4.15 -8.23
C ASN A 107 -6.07 -4.41 -8.54
N LEU A 108 -5.14 -3.92 -7.71
CA LEU A 108 -3.72 -4.26 -7.83
C LEU A 108 -3.39 -5.66 -7.31
N LYS A 109 -4.33 -6.38 -6.65
CA LYS A 109 -4.07 -7.66 -5.96
C LYS A 109 -3.24 -8.63 -6.81
N SER A 110 -3.63 -8.86 -8.06
CA SER A 110 -2.96 -9.80 -8.98
C SER A 110 -1.68 -9.26 -9.62
N LYS A 111 -1.34 -8.00 -9.37
CA LYS A 111 -0.12 -7.33 -9.85
C LYS A 111 1.03 -7.44 -8.87
N TRP A 112 0.73 -7.74 -7.60
CA TRP A 112 1.74 -7.96 -6.58
C TRP A 112 2.38 -9.34 -6.74
N ILE A 113 3.71 -9.37 -6.72
CA ILE A 113 4.51 -10.59 -6.77
C ILE A 113 5.17 -10.76 -5.41
N LYS A 114 5.14 -11.98 -4.85
CA LYS A 114 5.85 -12.29 -3.62
C LYS A 114 7.37 -12.24 -3.88
N CYS A 115 8.11 -11.57 -2.99
CA CYS A 115 9.57 -11.49 -3.07
C CYS A 115 10.26 -12.78 -2.65
#